data_AF-A0A179BP14-F1
#
_entry.id   AF-A0A179BP14-F1
#
_cell.length_a   1.000
_cell.length_b   1.000
_cell.length_c   1.000
_cell.angle_alpha   90.00
_cell.angle_beta   90.00
_cell.angle_gamma   90.00
#
_symmetry.space_group_name_H-M   'P 1'
#
loop_
_entity.id
_entity.type
_entity.pdbx_description
1 polymer ?
#
loop_
_entity_poly.entity_id
_entity_poly.type
_entity_poly.pdbx_seq_one_letter_code
_entity_poly.pdbx_strand_id
1 'polypeptide(L)'
;MIEYTVREENGCTFIFGESLPIHVLATLSGGRSAQGKIMSPHLARLACALFAWGTPQDVAAAIEKYTPIALARTKEYITPEMRAMGDEAIRWLAIGQHGMSSCSIFWKTTGFKPAMILLVEDPRGRYPADPDDLGRCRLLLEQVPYVRDRFQIMEHFGPIWEAFVEHWDALCATMDEETPEWREDKGSAPKTGKMMDDIVRSAALI
;
A
#
# COMPACT_ATOMS: atom_id res chain seq x y z
N MET A 1 12.61 6.95 -27.87
CA MET A 1 11.16 7.21 -27.76
C MET A 1 10.92 7.63 -26.32
N ILE A 2 10.11 8.65 -26.03
CA ILE A 2 9.83 9.02 -24.63
C ILE A 2 8.73 8.08 -24.13
N GLU A 3 9.06 7.21 -23.18
CA GLU A 3 8.18 6.17 -22.62
C GLU A 3 7.25 6.70 -21.50
N TYR A 4 7.30 8.01 -21.24
CA TYR A 4 6.55 8.66 -20.18
C TYR A 4 6.07 10.07 -20.56
N THR A 5 5.10 10.58 -19.81
CA THR A 5 4.61 11.96 -19.88
C THR A 5 4.54 12.54 -18.48
N VAL A 6 4.87 13.82 -18.35
CA VAL A 6 4.77 14.59 -17.09
C VAL A 6 3.55 15.50 -17.17
N ARG A 7 2.73 15.54 -16.14
CA ARG A 7 1.60 16.47 -16.01
C ARG A 7 1.66 17.19 -14.67
N GLU A 8 1.45 18.49 -14.70
CA GLU A 8 1.37 19.34 -13.51
C GLU A 8 -0.09 19.78 -13.35
N GLU A 9 -0.73 19.37 -12.25
CA GLU A 9 -2.11 19.76 -11.96
C GLU A 9 -2.42 19.66 -10.46
N ASN A 10 -3.32 20.52 -9.97
CA ASN A 10 -3.71 20.57 -8.56
C ASN A 10 -2.51 20.70 -7.60
N GLY A 11 -1.45 21.43 -8.00
CA GLY A 11 -0.22 21.57 -7.22
C GLY A 11 0.67 20.31 -7.16
N CYS A 12 0.30 19.25 -7.87
CA CYS A 12 1.03 17.98 -7.91
C CYS A 12 1.65 17.72 -9.29
N THR A 13 2.79 17.05 -9.28
CA THR A 13 3.44 16.47 -10.46
C THR A 13 3.01 15.02 -10.58
N PHE A 14 2.59 14.60 -11.77
CA PHE A 14 2.24 13.23 -12.12
C PHE A 14 3.10 12.72 -13.27
N ILE A 15 3.55 11.48 -13.17
CA ILE A 15 4.27 10.80 -14.25
C ILE A 15 3.43 9.63 -14.75
N PHE A 16 3.11 9.61 -16.03
CA PHE A 16 2.39 8.50 -16.69
C PHE A 16 3.30 7.83 -17.70
N GLY A 17 3.12 6.55 -17.97
CA GLY A 17 3.91 5.81 -18.95
C GLY A 17 4.08 4.35 -18.59
N GLU A 18 4.90 3.65 -19.35
CA GLU A 18 5.27 2.25 -19.04
C GLU A 18 6.51 2.19 -18.14
N SER A 19 7.47 3.09 -18.35
CA SER A 19 8.73 3.11 -17.60
C SER A 19 9.25 4.55 -17.41
N LEU A 20 10.03 4.76 -16.35
CA LEU A 20 10.76 6.00 -16.09
C LEU A 20 12.19 5.67 -15.66
N PRO A 21 13.23 6.11 -16.39
CA PRO A 21 14.61 5.88 -15.96
C PRO A 21 14.91 6.52 -14.60
N ILE A 22 15.62 5.80 -13.74
CA ILE A 22 15.84 6.23 -12.33
C ILE A 22 16.54 7.58 -12.21
N HIS A 23 17.47 7.90 -13.12
CA HIS A 23 18.16 9.19 -13.13
C HIS A 23 17.22 10.35 -13.50
N VAL A 24 16.21 10.09 -14.33
CA VAL A 24 15.17 11.07 -14.66
C VAL A 24 14.28 11.29 -13.44
N LEU A 25 13.85 10.21 -12.77
CA LEU A 25 13.08 10.32 -11.54
C LEU A 25 13.82 11.17 -10.49
N ALA A 26 15.10 10.89 -10.27
CA ALA A 26 15.92 11.66 -9.33
C ALA A 26 16.04 13.15 -9.71
N THR A 27 16.07 13.45 -11.01
CA THR A 27 16.10 14.83 -11.52
C THR A 27 14.76 15.53 -11.27
N LEU A 28 13.64 14.86 -11.55
CA LEU A 28 12.29 15.43 -11.41
C LEU A 28 11.84 15.58 -9.95
N SER A 29 12.26 14.66 -9.09
CA SER A 29 11.88 14.60 -7.66
C SER A 29 12.96 15.16 -6.73
N GLY A 30 14.02 15.76 -7.27
CA GLY A 30 15.16 16.27 -6.52
C GLY A 30 15.30 17.80 -6.51
N GLY A 31 16.34 18.27 -5.84
CA GLY A 31 16.73 19.69 -5.80
C GLY A 31 15.71 20.60 -5.09
N ARG A 32 15.82 21.91 -5.35
CA ARG A 32 14.96 22.92 -4.69
C ARG A 32 13.48 22.76 -5.06
N SER A 33 13.18 22.23 -6.24
CA SER A 33 11.81 21.98 -6.73
C SER A 33 11.06 20.89 -5.95
N ALA A 34 11.79 20.05 -5.21
CA ALA A 34 11.23 18.99 -4.38
C ALA A 34 11.06 19.39 -2.91
N GLN A 35 11.56 20.56 -2.51
CA GLN A 35 11.54 20.98 -1.12
C GLN A 35 10.09 21.11 -0.61
N GLY A 36 9.78 20.42 0.49
CA GLY A 36 8.44 20.41 1.09
C GLY A 36 7.42 19.55 0.33
N LYS A 37 7.83 18.82 -0.72
CA LYS A 37 6.96 17.88 -1.42
C LYS A 37 7.14 16.46 -0.89
N ILE A 38 6.05 15.71 -0.86
CA ILE A 38 6.01 14.30 -0.52
C ILE A 38 5.58 13.49 -1.75
N MET A 39 6.19 12.32 -1.92
CA MET A 39 5.75 11.36 -2.92
C MET A 39 4.60 10.53 -2.35
N SER A 40 3.52 10.39 -3.13
CA SER A 40 2.31 9.67 -2.71
C SER A 40 2.01 8.52 -3.68
N PRO A 41 2.40 7.28 -3.32
CA PRO A 41 2.03 6.08 -4.07
C PRO A 41 0.51 5.90 -4.15
N HIS A 42 -0.21 6.33 -3.11
CA HIS A 42 -1.66 6.28 -3.08
C HIS A 42 -2.28 7.19 -4.15
N LEU A 43 -1.87 8.47 -4.20
CA LEU A 43 -2.33 9.41 -5.22
C LEU A 43 -1.97 8.94 -6.63
N ALA A 44 -0.74 8.44 -6.84
CA ALA A 44 -0.31 7.91 -8.12
C ALA A 44 -1.27 6.79 -8.60
N ARG A 45 -1.65 5.87 -7.72
CA ARG A 45 -2.57 4.78 -8.02
C ARG A 45 -3.98 5.28 -8.35
N LEU A 46 -4.52 6.25 -7.59
CA LEU A 46 -5.83 6.82 -7.89
C LEU A 46 -5.83 7.42 -9.31
N ALA A 47 -4.77 8.14 -9.66
CA ALA A 47 -4.61 8.77 -10.96
C ALA A 47 -4.22 7.81 -12.10
N CYS A 48 -3.84 6.55 -11.83
CA CYS A 48 -3.16 5.67 -12.79
C CYS A 48 -1.83 6.26 -13.32
N ALA A 49 -1.10 6.96 -12.47
CA ALA A 49 0.26 7.42 -12.72
C ALA A 49 1.28 6.41 -12.18
N LEU A 50 2.47 6.39 -12.78
CA LEU A 50 3.65 5.71 -12.24
C LEU A 50 4.11 6.35 -10.92
N PHE A 51 4.12 7.68 -10.88
CA PHE A 51 4.52 8.47 -9.72
C PHE A 51 3.64 9.72 -9.58
N ALA A 52 3.44 10.16 -8.35
CA ALA A 52 2.80 11.42 -8.05
C ALA A 52 3.43 12.04 -6.79
N TRP A 53 3.67 13.34 -6.80
CA TRP A 53 4.18 14.07 -5.64
C TRP A 53 3.73 15.53 -5.65
N GLY A 54 3.65 16.13 -4.47
CA GLY A 54 3.20 17.50 -4.26
C GLY A 54 3.42 17.92 -2.82
N THR A 55 3.01 19.12 -2.42
CA THR A 55 2.98 19.45 -0.98
C THR A 55 1.97 18.54 -0.26
N PRO A 56 2.08 18.32 1.06
CA PRO A 56 1.09 17.53 1.79
C PRO A 56 -0.36 18.01 1.57
N GLN A 57 -0.57 19.33 1.51
CA GLN A 57 -1.87 19.93 1.27
C GLN A 57 -2.38 19.66 -0.15
N ASP A 58 -1.52 19.83 -1.16
CA ASP A 58 -1.89 19.60 -2.56
C ASP A 58 -2.18 18.11 -2.82
N VAL A 59 -1.40 17.22 -2.22
CA VAL A 59 -1.61 15.77 -2.30
C VAL A 59 -2.96 15.38 -1.69
N ALA A 60 -3.31 15.91 -0.52
CA ALA A 60 -4.60 15.66 0.11
C ALA A 60 -5.77 16.14 -0.77
N ALA A 61 -5.69 17.36 -1.31
CA ALA A 61 -6.71 17.90 -2.21
C ALA A 61 -6.83 17.09 -3.51
N ALA A 62 -5.70 16.63 -4.07
CA ALA A 62 -5.70 15.78 -5.25
C ALA A 62 -6.32 14.40 -4.97
N ILE A 63 -6.06 13.79 -3.80
CA ILE A 63 -6.68 12.52 -3.39
C ILE A 63 -8.21 12.66 -3.36
N GLU A 64 -8.75 13.72 -2.77
CA GLU A 64 -10.19 13.98 -2.75
C GLU A 64 -10.78 14.05 -4.17
N LYS A 65 -10.11 14.75 -5.08
CA LYS A 65 -10.54 14.90 -6.48
C LYS A 65 -10.47 13.59 -7.27
N TYR A 66 -9.44 12.79 -7.07
CA TYR A 66 -9.22 11.54 -7.81
C TYR A 66 -10.00 10.34 -7.25
N THR A 67 -10.43 10.39 -5.99
CA THR A 67 -11.23 9.34 -5.33
C THR A 67 -12.49 8.94 -6.12
N PRO A 68 -13.41 9.86 -6.50
CA PRO A 68 -14.61 9.49 -7.25
C PRO A 68 -14.30 8.91 -8.64
N ILE A 69 -13.22 9.38 -9.28
CA ILE A 69 -12.76 8.89 -10.58
C ILE A 69 -12.28 7.44 -10.46
N ALA A 70 -11.46 7.14 -9.46
CA ALA A 70 -10.97 5.79 -9.18
C ALA A 70 -12.12 4.83 -8.86
N LEU A 71 -13.10 5.26 -8.05
CA LEU A 71 -14.31 4.48 -7.76
C LEU A 71 -15.12 4.17 -9.02
N ALA A 72 -15.34 5.16 -9.89
CA ALA A 72 -16.05 4.96 -11.15
C ALA A 72 -15.32 3.95 -12.06
N ARG A 73 -14.00 4.12 -12.23
CA ARG A 73 -13.16 3.21 -13.02
C ARG A 73 -13.22 1.78 -12.50
N THR A 74 -13.13 1.58 -11.18
CA THR A 74 -13.22 0.24 -10.59
C THR A 74 -14.55 -0.45 -10.89
N LYS A 75 -15.66 0.30 -10.94
CA LYS A 75 -16.98 -0.25 -11.26
C LYS A 75 -17.07 -0.84 -12.67
N GLU A 76 -16.25 -0.39 -13.62
CA GLU A 76 -16.29 -0.85 -15.01
C GLU A 76 -15.79 -2.28 -15.19
N TYR A 77 -14.94 -2.78 -14.28
CA TYR A 77 -14.34 -4.12 -14.38
C TYR A 77 -14.66 -5.03 -13.19
N ILE A 78 -15.68 -4.71 -12.38
CA ILE A 78 -16.15 -5.58 -11.29
C ILE A 78 -16.63 -6.91 -11.87
N THR A 79 -15.96 -8.00 -11.50
CA THR A 79 -16.39 -9.37 -11.82
C THR A 79 -17.36 -9.92 -10.76
N PRO A 80 -18.13 -10.99 -11.05
CA PRO A 80 -18.95 -11.67 -10.06
C PRO A 80 -18.16 -12.14 -8.83
N GLU A 81 -16.95 -12.64 -9.02
CA GLU A 81 -16.04 -13.07 -7.96
C GLU A 81 -15.66 -11.89 -7.06
N MET A 82 -15.45 -10.70 -7.66
CA MET A 82 -15.19 -9.49 -6.89
C MET A 82 -16.39 -9.05 -6.03
N ARG A 83 -17.62 -9.19 -6.54
CA ARG A 83 -18.83 -8.88 -5.77
C ARG A 83 -19.02 -9.82 -4.59
N ALA A 84 -18.63 -11.09 -4.74
CA ALA A 84 -18.73 -12.08 -3.66
C ALA A 84 -17.86 -11.72 -2.44
N MET A 85 -16.83 -10.87 -2.62
CA MET A 85 -15.99 -10.37 -1.53
C MET A 85 -16.60 -9.21 -0.73
N GLY A 86 -17.69 -8.62 -1.21
CA GLY A 86 -18.36 -7.45 -0.59
C GLY A 86 -17.93 -6.09 -1.18
N ASP A 87 -18.76 -5.08 -0.92
CA ASP A 87 -18.54 -3.71 -1.41
C ASP A 87 -17.29 -3.07 -0.81
N GLU A 88 -16.93 -3.48 0.41
CA GLU A 88 -15.72 -3.05 1.10
C GLU A 88 -14.45 -3.49 0.36
N ALA A 89 -14.41 -4.71 -0.15
CA ALA A 89 -13.28 -5.21 -0.94
C ALA A 89 -13.15 -4.43 -2.26
N ILE A 90 -14.28 -4.17 -2.93
CA ILE A 90 -14.32 -3.35 -4.15
C ILE A 90 -13.83 -1.93 -3.86
N ARG A 91 -14.29 -1.33 -2.75
CA ARG A 91 -13.86 0.00 -2.32
C ARG A 91 -12.37 0.02 -1.99
N TRP A 92 -11.84 -0.98 -1.29
CA TRP A 92 -10.40 -1.07 -1.01
C TRP A 92 -9.57 -1.22 -2.28
N LEU A 93 -10.02 -2.02 -3.25
CA LEU A 93 -9.34 -2.13 -4.55
C LEU A 93 -9.30 -0.79 -5.30
N ALA A 94 -10.38 -0.01 -5.22
CA ALA A 94 -10.47 1.30 -5.84
C ALA A 94 -9.59 2.34 -5.14
N ILE A 95 -9.73 2.47 -3.82
CA ILE A 95 -9.25 3.64 -3.06
C ILE A 95 -8.58 3.30 -1.73
N GLY A 96 -8.42 2.03 -1.38
CA GLY A 96 -7.67 1.63 -0.17
C GLY A 96 -6.19 1.92 -0.30
N GLN A 97 -5.48 2.12 0.81
CA GLN A 97 -4.02 2.22 0.74
C GLN A 97 -3.43 0.84 0.38
N HIS A 98 -2.53 0.82 -0.61
CA HIS A 98 -1.91 -0.42 -1.10
C HIS A 98 -0.41 -0.40 -0.83
N GLY A 99 0.11 -1.54 -0.36
CA GLY A 99 1.51 -1.90 -0.35
C GLY A 99 1.68 -3.32 -0.88
N MET A 100 2.93 -3.74 -1.09
CA MET A 100 3.23 -5.10 -1.56
C MET A 100 2.68 -6.15 -0.58
N SER A 101 2.80 -5.87 0.72
CA SER A 101 2.34 -6.73 1.80
C SER A 101 0.82 -6.80 1.91
N SER A 102 0.14 -5.66 1.94
CA SER A 102 -1.33 -5.63 1.96
C SER A 102 -1.94 -6.28 0.72
N CYS A 103 -1.36 -6.06 -0.47
CA CYS A 103 -1.80 -6.73 -1.69
C CYS A 103 -1.58 -8.25 -1.63
N SER A 104 -0.51 -8.71 -0.97
CA SER A 104 -0.23 -10.14 -0.81
C SER A 104 -1.26 -10.79 0.12
N ILE A 105 -1.62 -10.13 1.22
CA ILE A 105 -2.71 -10.57 2.10
C ILE A 105 -4.02 -10.67 1.31
N PHE A 106 -4.40 -9.60 0.59
CA PHE A 106 -5.62 -9.59 -0.23
C PHE A 106 -5.61 -10.74 -1.24
N TRP A 107 -4.50 -10.95 -1.95
CA TRP A 107 -4.41 -12.01 -2.94
C TRP A 107 -4.56 -13.41 -2.35
N LYS A 108 -3.88 -13.68 -1.24
CA LYS A 108 -3.88 -15.03 -0.66
C LYS A 108 -5.19 -15.38 0.03
N THR A 109 -5.90 -14.39 0.56
CA THR A 109 -7.21 -14.58 1.21
C THR A 109 -8.38 -14.63 0.23
N THR A 110 -8.24 -14.04 -0.97
CA THR A 110 -9.35 -13.91 -1.93
C THR A 110 -9.15 -14.68 -3.24
N GLY A 111 -7.90 -15.03 -3.58
CA GLY A 111 -7.53 -15.53 -4.90
C GLY A 111 -7.39 -14.44 -5.98
N PHE A 112 -7.80 -13.20 -5.71
CA PHE A 112 -7.72 -12.09 -6.66
C PHE A 112 -6.42 -11.31 -6.48
N LYS A 113 -5.65 -11.12 -7.57
CA LYS A 113 -4.34 -10.49 -7.52
C LYS A 113 -4.42 -9.00 -7.88
N PRO A 114 -4.17 -8.06 -6.94
CA PRO A 114 -4.22 -6.63 -7.25
C PRO A 114 -3.15 -6.20 -8.27
N ALA A 115 -3.43 -5.13 -9.02
CA ALA A 115 -2.58 -4.58 -10.07
C ALA A 115 -1.11 -4.42 -9.66
N MET A 116 -0.88 -3.89 -8.45
CA MET A 116 0.45 -3.61 -7.88
C MET A 116 1.35 -4.85 -7.80
N ILE A 117 0.76 -6.04 -7.63
CA ILE A 117 1.51 -7.29 -7.48
C ILE A 117 1.26 -8.28 -8.62
N LEU A 118 0.68 -7.85 -9.75
CA LEU A 118 0.34 -8.77 -10.85
C LEU A 118 1.50 -9.64 -11.32
N LEU A 119 2.73 -9.10 -11.31
CA LEU A 119 3.95 -9.79 -11.73
C LEU A 119 4.65 -10.57 -10.59
N VAL A 120 4.14 -10.51 -9.36
CA VAL A 120 4.75 -11.20 -8.21
C VAL A 120 4.33 -12.66 -8.19
N GLU A 121 5.23 -13.59 -8.46
CA GLU A 121 4.92 -15.02 -8.46
C GLU A 121 4.76 -15.60 -7.04
N ASP A 122 5.50 -15.04 -6.07
CA ASP A 122 5.62 -15.58 -4.73
C ASP A 122 5.43 -14.50 -3.65
N PRO A 123 4.44 -14.63 -2.74
CA PRO A 123 4.20 -13.69 -1.65
C PRO A 123 5.07 -13.93 -0.41
N ARG A 124 5.85 -15.02 -0.33
CA ARG A 124 6.58 -15.40 0.90
C ARG A 124 7.53 -14.31 1.40
N GLY A 125 8.16 -13.57 0.47
CA GLY A 125 9.04 -12.44 0.77
C GLY A 125 8.33 -11.07 0.77
N ARG A 126 7.01 -11.04 0.85
CA ARG A 126 6.20 -9.82 0.77
C ARG A 126 5.46 -9.52 2.08
N TYR A 127 6.08 -9.77 3.23
CA TYR A 127 5.59 -9.35 4.54
C TYR A 127 5.80 -7.83 4.73
N PRO A 128 5.13 -7.17 5.71
CA PRO A 128 5.39 -5.76 5.97
C PRO A 128 6.84 -5.57 6.43
N ALA A 129 7.59 -4.71 5.74
CA ALA A 129 9.02 -4.50 6.01
C ALA A 129 9.27 -3.42 7.06
N ASP A 130 8.31 -2.51 7.24
CA ASP A 130 8.38 -1.41 8.21
C ASP A 130 6.99 -1.12 8.82
N PRO A 131 6.91 -0.25 9.84
CA PRO A 131 5.63 0.11 10.45
C PRO A 131 4.61 0.74 9.49
N ASP A 132 5.04 1.42 8.44
CA ASP A 132 4.13 2.01 7.45
C ASP A 132 3.49 0.91 6.57
N ASP A 133 4.27 -0.10 6.18
CA ASP A 133 3.76 -1.33 5.58
C ASP A 133 2.77 -2.06 6.49
N LEU A 134 3.08 -2.16 7.78
CA LEU A 134 2.18 -2.76 8.78
C LEU A 134 0.88 -1.97 8.86
N GLY A 135 0.95 -0.64 8.91
CA GLY A 135 -0.22 0.24 8.90
C GLY A 135 -1.13 0.00 7.70
N ARG A 136 -0.56 -0.12 6.49
CA ARG A 136 -1.33 -0.45 5.28
C ARG A 136 -2.01 -1.83 5.34
N CYS A 137 -1.33 -2.84 5.90
CA CYS A 137 -1.93 -4.15 6.14
C CYS A 137 -3.09 -4.07 7.14
N ARG A 138 -2.90 -3.34 8.25
CA ARG A 138 -3.95 -3.15 9.28
C ARG A 138 -5.17 -2.43 8.70
N LEU A 139 -4.98 -1.36 7.93
CA LEU A 139 -6.06 -0.65 7.23
C LEU A 139 -6.85 -1.58 6.30
N LEU A 140 -6.19 -2.50 5.59
CA LEU A 140 -6.87 -3.51 4.78
C LEU A 140 -7.78 -4.40 5.65
N LEU A 141 -7.28 -4.93 6.76
CA LEU A 141 -8.06 -5.82 7.64
C LEU A 141 -9.22 -5.08 8.33
N GLU A 142 -9.03 -3.80 8.66
CA GLU A 142 -10.09 -2.95 9.20
C GLU A 142 -11.17 -2.66 8.16
N GLN A 143 -10.76 -2.37 6.92
CA GLN A 143 -11.67 -1.97 5.85
C GLN A 143 -12.41 -3.17 5.24
N VAL A 144 -11.80 -4.35 5.18
CA VAL A 144 -12.33 -5.50 4.43
C VAL A 144 -12.54 -6.71 5.36
N PRO A 145 -13.72 -6.84 6.00
CA PRO A 145 -14.04 -7.97 6.88
C PRO A 145 -13.79 -9.34 6.23
N TYR A 146 -14.12 -9.49 4.94
CA TYR A 146 -13.88 -10.72 4.19
C TYR A 146 -12.43 -11.20 4.25
N VAL A 147 -11.48 -10.26 4.19
CA VAL A 147 -10.03 -10.53 4.24
C VAL A 147 -9.58 -10.77 5.67
N ARG A 148 -10.03 -9.94 6.62
CA ARG A 148 -9.74 -10.10 8.06
C ARG A 148 -10.10 -11.48 8.58
N ASP A 149 -11.30 -11.95 8.27
CA ASP A 149 -11.80 -13.23 8.76
C ASP A 149 -11.03 -14.43 8.17
N ARG A 150 -10.23 -14.19 7.12
CA ARG A 150 -9.37 -15.19 6.44
C ARG A 150 -7.88 -14.95 6.66
N PHE A 151 -7.50 -13.92 7.42
CA PHE A 151 -6.11 -13.49 7.55
C PHE A 151 -5.18 -14.60 8.04
N GLN A 152 -5.68 -15.51 8.89
CA GLN A 152 -4.92 -16.65 9.42
C GLN A 152 -4.31 -17.56 8.33
N ILE A 153 -4.91 -17.63 7.12
CA ILE A 153 -4.34 -18.37 5.99
C ILE A 153 -2.91 -17.92 5.65
N MET A 154 -2.54 -16.69 6.04
CA MET A 154 -1.20 -16.17 5.82
C MET A 154 -0.11 -17.02 6.46
N GLU A 155 -0.39 -17.72 7.57
CA GLU A 155 0.58 -18.57 8.28
C GLU A 155 1.20 -19.65 7.37
N HIS A 156 0.47 -20.09 6.34
CA HIS A 156 0.93 -21.12 5.42
C HIS A 156 1.88 -20.61 4.32
N PHE A 157 2.21 -19.32 4.28
CA PHE A 157 3.12 -18.73 3.30
C PHE A 157 4.52 -18.47 3.86
N GLY A 158 5.05 -19.47 4.55
CA GLY A 158 6.44 -19.51 5.01
C GLY A 158 6.64 -18.97 6.43
N PRO A 159 7.82 -19.24 7.02
CA PRO A 159 8.05 -19.06 8.44
C PRO A 159 7.91 -17.61 8.91
N ILE A 160 8.22 -16.65 8.03
CA ILE A 160 8.06 -15.22 8.36
C ILE A 160 6.57 -14.87 8.50
N TRP A 161 5.73 -15.27 7.55
CA TRP A 161 4.30 -14.97 7.65
C TRP A 161 3.63 -15.69 8.83
N GLU A 162 4.02 -16.94 9.10
CA GLU A 162 3.62 -17.68 10.30
C GLU A 162 3.92 -16.88 11.57
N ALA A 163 5.17 -16.43 11.74
CA ALA A 163 5.55 -15.63 12.91
C ALA A 163 4.84 -14.26 12.97
N PHE A 164 4.60 -13.61 11.83
CA PHE A 164 3.83 -12.36 11.78
C PHE A 164 2.37 -12.55 12.20
N VAL A 165 1.73 -13.65 11.78
CA VAL A 165 0.35 -13.98 12.18
C VAL A 165 0.30 -14.30 13.67
N GLU A 166 1.25 -15.07 14.18
CA GLU A 166 1.37 -15.39 15.61
C GLU A 166 1.52 -14.14 16.48
N HIS A 167 2.33 -13.18 16.05
CA HIS A 167 2.61 -11.94 16.80
C HIS A 167 1.74 -10.74 16.41
N TRP A 168 0.72 -10.94 15.57
CA TRP A 168 -0.03 -9.85 14.94
C TRP A 168 -0.64 -8.87 15.95
N ASP A 169 -1.31 -9.38 16.99
CA ASP A 169 -1.97 -8.56 17.99
C ASP A 169 -0.97 -7.75 18.82
N ALA A 170 0.18 -8.34 19.15
CA ALA A 170 1.24 -7.67 19.89
C ALA A 170 1.92 -6.57 19.05
N LEU A 171 2.11 -6.80 17.74
CA LEU A 171 2.56 -5.77 16.80
C LEU A 171 1.57 -4.60 16.73
N CYS A 172 0.28 -4.90 16.60
CA CYS A 172 -0.77 -3.87 16.55
C CYS A 172 -0.82 -3.05 17.85
N ALA A 173 -0.77 -3.71 19.01
CA ALA A 173 -0.77 -3.04 20.31
C ALA A 173 0.45 -2.14 20.50
N THR A 174 1.65 -2.65 20.16
CA THR A 174 2.90 -1.87 20.26
C THR A 174 2.84 -0.63 19.37
N MET A 175 2.32 -0.78 18.15
CA MET A 175 2.16 0.33 17.21
C MET A 175 1.14 1.36 17.70
N ASP A 176 0.02 0.91 18.27
CA ASP A 176 -1.03 1.80 18.82
C ASP A 176 -0.53 2.58 20.04
N GLU A 177 0.26 1.96 20.90
CA GLU A 177 0.90 2.62 22.05
C GLU A 177 1.93 3.66 21.64
N GLU A 178 2.75 3.34 20.63
CA GLU A 178 3.85 4.19 20.19
C GLU A 178 3.38 5.32 19.27
N THR A 179 2.39 5.04 18.43
CA THR A 179 1.95 5.92 17.34
C THR A 179 0.42 5.93 17.21
N PRO A 180 -0.33 6.51 18.15
CA PRO A 180 -1.81 6.46 18.13
C PRO A 180 -2.44 7.09 16.88
N GLU A 181 -1.73 8.03 16.23
CA GLU A 181 -2.16 8.72 15.00
C GLU A 181 -1.67 8.04 13.71
N TRP A 182 -1.19 6.79 13.76
CA TRP A 182 -0.59 6.11 12.61
C TRP A 182 -1.51 6.01 11.38
N ARG A 183 -2.85 6.04 11.57
CA ARG A 183 -3.84 6.04 10.48
C ARG A 183 -3.79 7.30 9.62
N GLU A 184 -3.15 8.35 10.11
CA GLU A 184 -2.92 9.61 9.41
C GLU A 184 -1.53 9.68 8.77
N ASP A 185 -0.81 8.54 8.69
CA ASP A 185 0.58 8.45 8.22
C ASP A 185 1.51 9.40 9.00
N LYS A 186 1.26 9.53 10.32
CA LYS A 186 1.99 10.40 11.24
C LYS A 186 2.71 9.61 12.32
N GLY A 187 3.79 10.20 12.81
CA GLY A 187 4.58 9.68 13.92
C GLY A 187 5.68 8.72 13.48
N SER A 188 6.23 7.97 14.44
CA SER A 188 7.32 7.04 14.20
C SER A 188 7.20 5.90 15.19
N ALA A 189 7.34 4.67 14.71
CA ALA A 189 7.16 3.46 15.51
C ALA A 189 8.45 2.62 15.63
N PRO A 190 9.55 3.14 16.23
CA PRO A 190 10.82 2.44 16.28
C PRO A 190 10.79 1.14 17.10
N LYS A 191 9.99 1.03 18.16
CA LYS A 191 9.83 -0.23 18.90
C LYS A 191 9.08 -1.26 18.06
N THR A 192 8.04 -0.83 17.36
CA THR A 192 7.31 -1.68 16.42
C THR A 192 8.23 -2.20 15.33
N GLY A 193 9.02 -1.32 14.69
CA GLY A 193 10.00 -1.70 13.68
C GLY A 193 11.05 -2.68 14.23
N LYS A 194 11.57 -2.44 15.43
CA LYS A 194 12.49 -3.37 16.10
C LYS A 194 11.85 -4.75 16.33
N MET A 195 10.59 -4.79 16.78
CA MET A 195 9.87 -6.04 16.98
C MET A 195 9.70 -6.81 15.66
N MET A 196 9.36 -6.11 14.58
CA MET A 196 9.28 -6.71 13.24
C MET A 196 10.62 -7.30 12.80
N ASP A 197 11.72 -6.57 13.00
CA ASP A 197 13.07 -7.07 12.70
C ASP A 197 13.43 -8.32 13.51
N ASP A 198 13.07 -8.35 14.80
CA ASP A 198 13.34 -9.48 15.69
C ASP A 198 12.53 -10.73 15.27
N ILE A 199 11.27 -10.54 14.83
CA ILE A 199 10.43 -11.60 14.25
C ILE A 199 11.10 -12.16 12.99
N VAL A 200 11.48 -11.29 12.05
CA VAL A 200 12.11 -11.71 10.78
C VAL A 200 13.42 -12.46 11.04
N ARG A 201 14.28 -11.93 11.92
CA ARG A 201 15.54 -12.58 12.29
C ARG A 201 15.32 -13.96 12.88
N SER A 202 14.33 -14.11 13.76
CA SER A 202 14.07 -15.40 14.43
C SER A 202 13.48 -16.43 13.45
N ALA A 203 12.54 -16.02 12.61
CA ALA A 203 11.90 -16.88 11.63
C ALA A 203 12.85 -17.30 10.49
N ALA A 204 13.84 -16.48 10.14
CA ALA A 204 14.82 -16.79 9.10
C ALA A 204 15.93 -17.77 9.55
N LEU A 205 15.98 -18.12 10.84
CA LEU A 205 16.93 -19.08 11.40
C LEU A 205 16.38 -20.52 11.44
N ILE A 206 15.13 -20.71 11.02
CA ILE A 206 14.40 -22.00 10.96
C ILE A 206 14.38 -22.48 9.51
#